data_AF-A0A9D4JN90-F1
#
_entry.id   AF-A0A9D4JN90-F1
#
_cell.length_a   1.000
_cell.length_b   1.000
_cell.length_c   1.000
_cell.angle_alpha   90.00
_cell.angle_beta   90.00
_cell.angle_gamma   90.00
#
_symmetry.space_group_name_H-M   'P 1'
#
loop_
_entity.id
_entity.type
_entity.pdbx_description
1 polymer ?
#
loop_
_entity_poly.entity_id
_entity_poly.type
_entity_poly.pdbx_seq_one_letter_code
_entity_poly.pdbx_strand_id
1 'polypeptide(L)'
;MYIIISAAAKVIKADINSMPSETNKKFYPPYCKVSSKAENKAFLPNSLHILLSILLCGNDVDVKLASIEQAVIQACRPRGILAPLQIGLAVQLHHHFGNRYLVDLLNHMGFCASYFEVQRFETNAAATMNTTIPSYFPGTFLQFVADNVDHNVLDGHGTFHAMGIIACTTPGSNYQ
;
A
#
# COMPACT_ATOMS: atom_id res chain seq x y z
N MET A 1 -3.87 -9.84 39.62
CA MET A 1 -4.09 -8.88 38.53
C MET A 1 -2.96 -8.88 37.50
N TYR A 2 -1.71 -8.60 37.87
CA TYR A 2 -0.57 -8.58 36.92
C TYR A 2 -0.38 -9.88 36.12
N ILE A 3 -0.50 -11.05 36.77
CA ILE A 3 -0.36 -12.36 36.11
C ILE A 3 -1.42 -12.55 35.00
N ILE A 4 -2.66 -12.13 35.26
CA ILE A 4 -3.78 -12.26 34.31
C ILE A 4 -3.53 -11.36 33.09
N ILE A 5 -3.13 -10.11 33.30
CA ILE A 5 -2.82 -9.17 32.22
C ILE A 5 -1.63 -9.66 31.40
N SER A 6 -0.58 -10.16 32.05
CA SER A 6 0.59 -10.74 31.36
C SER A 6 0.22 -11.96 30.52
N ALA A 7 -0.62 -12.85 31.05
CA ALA A 7 -1.12 -14.01 30.32
C ALA A 7 -1.95 -13.60 29.11
N ALA A 8 -2.91 -12.68 29.29
CA ALA A 8 -3.74 -12.17 28.20
C ALA A 8 -2.89 -11.51 27.09
N ALA A 9 -1.91 -10.69 27.46
CA ALA A 9 -1.00 -10.05 26.51
C ALA A 9 -0.20 -11.08 25.69
N LYS A 10 0.25 -12.19 26.31
CA LYS A 10 0.93 -13.27 25.60
C LYS A 10 0.01 -13.99 24.60
N VAL A 11 -1.24 -14.22 24.98
CA VAL A 11 -2.24 -14.83 24.10
C VAL A 11 -2.52 -13.94 22.88
N ILE A 12 -2.76 -12.64 23.11
CA ILE A 12 -2.98 -11.67 22.01
C ILE A 12 -1.77 -11.60 21.10
N LYS A 13 -0.55 -11.55 21.66
CA LYS A 13 0.69 -11.55 20.88
C LYS A 13 0.85 -12.82 20.05
N ALA A 14 0.49 -13.99 20.60
CA ALA A 14 0.54 -15.25 19.88
C ALA A 14 -0.44 -15.25 18.69
N ASP A 15 -1.65 -14.73 18.89
CA ASP A 15 -2.68 -14.60 17.84
C ASP A 15 -2.22 -13.70 16.68
N ILE A 16 -1.63 -12.54 16.99
CA ILE A 16 -1.02 -11.64 15.99
C ILE A 16 0.11 -12.35 15.22
N ASN A 17 0.91 -13.17 15.91
CA ASN A 17 2.00 -13.92 15.28
C ASN A 17 1.51 -15.07 14.39
N SER A 18 0.33 -15.63 14.65
CA SER A 18 -0.28 -16.66 13.81
C SER A 18 -0.96 -16.09 12.55
N MET A 19 -1.12 -14.78 12.44
CA MET A 19 -1.73 -14.18 11.25
C MET A 19 -0.97 -14.55 9.97
N PRO A 20 -1.69 -14.89 8.88
CA PRO A 20 -1.06 -15.21 7.62
C PRO A 20 -0.36 -13.97 7.07
N SER A 21 0.87 -14.14 6.57
CA SER A 21 1.72 -13.03 6.11
C SER A 21 1.44 -12.69 4.65
N GLU A 22 0.15 -12.63 4.28
CA GLU A 22 -0.30 -12.39 2.90
C GLU A 22 0.18 -11.02 2.40
N THR A 23 0.18 -10.03 3.28
CA THR A 23 0.74 -8.70 3.00
C THR A 23 2.08 -8.53 3.72
N ASN A 24 3.16 -8.52 2.95
CA ASN A 24 4.50 -8.30 3.48
C ASN A 24 5.34 -7.54 2.44
N LYS A 25 6.60 -7.27 2.74
CA LYS A 25 7.45 -6.51 1.80
C LYS A 25 7.56 -7.17 0.42
N LYS A 26 7.48 -8.51 0.32
CA LYS A 26 7.52 -9.25 -0.96
C LYS A 26 6.17 -9.25 -1.68
N PHE A 27 5.06 -9.19 -0.96
CA PHE A 27 3.70 -9.23 -1.51
C PHE A 27 2.88 -8.06 -0.97
N TYR A 28 2.76 -7.02 -1.78
CA TYR A 28 2.03 -5.81 -1.39
C TYR A 28 0.51 -6.00 -1.50
N PRO A 29 -0.28 -5.38 -0.60
CA PRO A 29 -1.73 -5.35 -0.79
C PRO A 29 -2.08 -4.59 -2.07
N PRO A 30 -3.03 -5.06 -2.89
CA PRO A 30 -3.51 -4.26 -4.02
C PRO A 30 -4.25 -3.00 -3.53
N TYR A 31 -4.21 -1.94 -4.32
CA TYR A 31 -4.80 -0.63 -3.98
C TYR A 31 -6.28 -0.71 -3.56
N CYS A 32 -7.05 -1.58 -4.22
CA CYS A 32 -8.46 -1.82 -3.91
C CYS A 32 -8.69 -2.35 -2.48
N LYS A 33 -7.77 -3.16 -1.96
CA LYS A 33 -7.86 -3.69 -0.58
C LYS A 33 -7.50 -2.64 0.46
N VAL A 34 -6.52 -1.78 0.17
CA VAL A 34 -6.11 -0.70 1.08
C VAL A 34 -7.27 0.28 1.35
N SER A 35 -8.09 0.57 0.33
CA SER A 35 -9.21 1.51 0.42
C SER A 35 -10.50 0.90 0.99
N SER A 36 -10.60 -0.43 1.10
CA SER A 36 -11.83 -1.13 1.49
C SER A 36 -11.95 -1.29 2.99
N LYS A 37 -13.06 -0.81 3.58
CA LYS A 37 -13.35 -1.00 5.02
C LYS A 37 -13.50 -2.48 5.40
N ALA A 38 -14.10 -3.28 4.54
CA ALA A 38 -14.35 -4.70 4.81
C ALA A 38 -13.04 -5.52 4.87
N GLU A 39 -12.15 -5.29 3.90
CA GLU A 39 -10.82 -5.94 3.85
C GLU A 39 -9.95 -5.51 5.03
N ASN A 40 -9.97 -4.21 5.36
CA ASN A 40 -9.27 -3.68 6.52
C ASN A 40 -9.75 -4.27 7.84
N LYS A 41 -11.04 -4.67 7.95
CA LYS A 41 -11.60 -5.37 9.11
C LYS A 41 -11.26 -6.85 9.12
N ALA A 42 -11.30 -7.52 7.96
CA ALA A 42 -10.93 -8.93 7.81
C ALA A 42 -9.45 -9.19 8.14
N PHE A 43 -8.60 -8.17 8.00
CA PHE A 43 -7.19 -8.22 8.37
C PHE A 43 -6.93 -8.30 9.89
N LEU A 44 -7.93 -8.09 10.75
CA LEU A 44 -7.71 -7.83 12.18
C LEU A 44 -7.95 -9.10 13.03
N PRO A 45 -7.07 -9.42 14.00
CA PRO A 45 -7.26 -10.56 14.89
C PRO A 45 -8.32 -10.25 15.95
N ASN A 46 -9.25 -11.19 16.13
CA ASN A 46 -10.38 -11.05 17.06
C ASN A 46 -9.95 -10.78 18.51
N SER A 47 -8.82 -11.34 18.96
CA SER A 47 -8.35 -11.15 20.33
C SER A 47 -7.95 -9.70 20.64
N LEU A 48 -7.29 -9.04 19.68
CA LEU A 48 -6.92 -7.63 19.79
C LEU A 48 -8.16 -6.73 19.73
N HIS A 49 -9.14 -7.11 18.90
CA HIS A 49 -10.41 -6.42 18.77
C HIS A 49 -11.20 -6.38 20.06
N ILE A 50 -11.30 -7.51 20.76
CA ILE A 50 -11.97 -7.59 22.06
C ILE A 50 -11.27 -6.67 23.07
N LEU A 51 -9.94 -6.68 23.14
CA LEU A 51 -9.20 -5.81 24.06
C LEU A 51 -9.46 -4.32 23.76
N LEU A 52 -9.28 -3.89 22.52
CA LEU A 52 -9.37 -2.47 22.16
C LEU A 52 -10.80 -1.95 22.17
N SER A 53 -11.80 -2.78 21.87
CA SER A 53 -13.22 -2.39 22.00
C SER A 53 -13.64 -2.18 23.46
N ILE A 54 -13.04 -2.92 24.40
CA ILE A 54 -13.24 -2.70 25.84
C ILE A 54 -12.54 -1.42 26.31
N LEU A 55 -11.33 -1.15 25.80
CA LEU A 55 -10.51 0.00 26.25
C LEU A 55 -10.95 1.34 25.65
N LEU A 56 -11.47 1.34 24.41
CA LEU A 56 -11.82 2.56 23.68
C LEU A 56 -13.33 2.83 23.76
N CYS A 57 -13.71 3.96 24.34
CA CYS A 57 -15.11 4.42 24.37
C CYS A 57 -15.33 5.53 23.34
N GLY A 58 -16.35 5.40 22.47
CA GLY A 58 -16.75 6.45 21.53
C GLY A 58 -17.93 6.04 20.66
N ASN A 59 -18.51 7.01 19.94
CA ASN A 59 -19.71 6.80 19.12
C ASN A 59 -19.40 6.43 17.66
N ASP A 60 -18.15 6.60 17.21
CA ASP A 60 -17.72 6.35 15.82
C ASP A 60 -16.31 5.73 15.81
N VAL A 61 -16.18 4.59 16.51
CA VAL A 61 -14.87 4.01 16.87
C VAL A 61 -14.33 3.08 15.79
N ASP A 62 -15.15 2.55 14.89
CA ASP A 62 -14.73 1.43 14.02
C ASP A 62 -13.48 1.74 13.19
N VAL A 63 -13.41 2.92 12.56
CA VAL A 63 -12.24 3.32 11.76
C VAL A 63 -11.03 3.58 12.64
N LYS A 64 -11.23 4.24 13.79
CA LYS A 64 -10.17 4.57 14.74
C LYS A 64 -9.60 3.31 15.39
N LEU A 65 -10.48 2.38 15.76
CA LEU A 65 -10.18 1.09 16.35
C LEU A 65 -9.40 0.24 15.34
N ALA A 66 -9.88 0.12 14.10
CA ALA A 66 -9.15 -0.54 13.03
C ALA A 66 -7.77 0.09 12.79
N SER A 67 -7.67 1.42 12.87
CA SER A 67 -6.39 2.12 12.69
C SER A 67 -5.38 1.78 13.79
N ILE A 68 -5.83 1.75 15.05
CA ILE A 68 -5.00 1.39 16.20
C ILE A 68 -4.64 -0.09 16.15
N GLU A 69 -5.57 -0.97 15.81
CA GLU A 69 -5.32 -2.41 15.65
C GLU A 69 -4.21 -2.66 14.62
N GLN A 70 -4.31 -2.05 13.45
CA GLN A 70 -3.28 -2.16 12.40
C GLN A 70 -1.92 -1.62 12.87
N ALA A 71 -1.89 -0.51 13.61
CA ALA A 71 -0.65 0.01 14.19
C ALA A 71 -0.01 -0.94 15.20
N VAL A 72 -0.81 -1.57 16.08
CA VAL A 72 -0.35 -2.57 17.04
C VAL A 72 0.17 -3.83 16.33
N ILE A 73 -0.53 -4.30 15.30
CA ILE A 73 -0.11 -5.46 14.50
C ILE A 73 1.24 -5.19 13.86
N GLN A 74 1.43 -4.02 13.22
CA GLN A 74 2.72 -3.67 12.64
C GLN A 74 3.81 -3.63 13.71
N ALA A 75 3.56 -2.99 14.84
CA ALA A 75 4.54 -2.89 15.93
C ALA A 75 4.93 -4.28 16.47
N CYS A 76 4.00 -5.22 16.50
CA CYS A 76 4.25 -6.60 16.88
C CYS A 76 5.05 -7.38 15.82
N ARG A 77 4.86 -7.07 14.52
CA ARG A 77 5.47 -7.80 13.39
C ARG A 77 6.09 -6.87 12.33
N PRO A 78 7.08 -6.03 12.68
CA PRO A 78 7.55 -4.93 11.83
C PRO A 78 8.19 -5.38 10.50
N ARG A 79 8.68 -6.62 10.45
CA ARG A 79 9.30 -7.23 9.25
C ARG A 79 8.42 -8.28 8.57
N GLY A 80 7.43 -8.80 9.30
CA GLY A 80 6.61 -9.93 8.85
C GLY A 80 5.30 -9.53 8.19
N ILE A 81 4.81 -8.32 8.52
CA ILE A 81 3.56 -7.79 8.01
C ILE A 81 3.81 -6.38 7.48
N LEU A 82 3.06 -6.00 6.45
CA LEU A 82 2.88 -4.62 6.03
C LEU A 82 1.40 -4.26 6.19
N ALA A 83 1.09 -3.49 7.23
CA ALA A 83 -0.27 -3.07 7.51
C ALA A 83 -0.82 -2.16 6.39
N PRO A 84 -2.03 -2.44 5.85
CA PRO A 84 -2.63 -1.63 4.79
C PRO A 84 -2.70 -0.14 5.10
N LEU A 85 -3.02 0.24 6.34
CA LEU A 85 -3.07 1.63 6.79
C LEU A 85 -1.73 2.35 6.58
N GLN A 86 -0.62 1.72 6.96
CA GLN A 86 0.67 2.40 6.97
C GLN A 86 1.21 2.63 5.57
N ILE A 87 1.06 1.63 4.69
CA ILE A 87 1.44 1.80 3.28
C ILE A 87 0.45 2.74 2.57
N GLY A 88 -0.84 2.60 2.82
CA GLY A 88 -1.88 3.47 2.24
C GLY A 88 -1.69 4.93 2.61
N LEU A 89 -1.45 5.23 3.89
CA LEU A 89 -1.19 6.59 4.34
C LEU A 89 0.08 7.17 3.69
N ALA A 90 1.17 6.40 3.64
CA ALA A 90 2.41 6.84 3.02
C ALA A 90 2.25 7.11 1.51
N VAL A 91 1.54 6.24 0.79
CA VAL A 91 1.22 6.40 -0.64
C VAL A 91 0.36 7.64 -0.86
N GLN A 92 -0.68 7.86 -0.03
CA GLN A 92 -1.55 9.04 -0.16
C GLN A 92 -0.79 10.35 0.10
N LEU A 93 0.10 10.36 1.10
CA LEU A 93 0.96 11.52 1.37
C LEU A 93 1.90 11.81 0.21
N HIS A 94 2.52 10.77 -0.37
CA HIS A 94 3.39 10.92 -1.53
C HIS A 94 2.62 11.43 -2.75
N HIS A 95 1.48 10.83 -3.06
CA HIS A 95 0.65 11.22 -4.20
C HIS A 95 0.16 12.67 -4.06
N HIS A 96 -0.36 13.05 -2.89
CA HIS A 96 -1.02 14.34 -2.74
C HIS A 96 -0.04 15.51 -2.59
N PHE A 97 1.11 15.29 -1.93
CA PHE A 97 2.04 16.37 -1.61
C PHE A 97 3.37 16.30 -2.35
N GLY A 98 3.72 15.17 -2.96
CA GLY A 98 5.03 14.96 -3.60
C GLY A 98 6.23 15.07 -2.63
N ASN A 99 5.98 15.19 -1.33
CA ASN A 99 7.00 15.58 -0.36
C ASN A 99 7.56 14.39 0.40
N ARG A 100 8.76 13.95 0.02
CA ARG A 100 9.50 12.89 0.70
C ARG A 100 9.76 13.18 2.18
N TYR A 101 10.10 14.43 2.53
CA TYR A 101 10.39 14.79 3.92
C TYR A 101 9.17 14.56 4.82
N LEU A 102 7.96 14.87 4.34
CA LEU A 102 6.73 14.64 5.09
C LEU A 102 6.48 13.15 5.34
N VAL A 103 6.71 12.30 4.32
CA VAL A 103 6.60 10.85 4.45
C VAL A 103 7.63 10.31 5.44
N ASP A 104 8.89 10.75 5.32
CA ASP A 104 9.97 10.31 6.21
C ASP A 104 9.70 10.78 7.65
N LEU A 105 9.21 12.00 7.88
CA LEU A 105 8.84 12.51 9.22
C LEU A 105 7.77 11.64 9.88
N LEU A 106 6.67 11.33 9.17
CA LEU A 106 5.58 10.51 9.69
C LEU A 106 6.00 9.05 9.88
N ASN A 107 6.92 8.55 9.05
CA ASN A 107 7.51 7.23 9.24
C ASN A 107 8.36 7.16 10.51
N HIS A 108 9.19 8.18 10.80
CA HIS A 108 9.98 8.25 12.03
C HIS A 108 9.11 8.30 13.30
N MET A 109 7.90 8.88 13.20
CA MET A 109 6.91 8.87 14.28
C MET A 109 6.09 7.56 14.35
N GLY A 110 6.31 6.62 13.43
CA GLY A 110 5.65 5.30 13.42
C GLY A 110 4.24 5.28 12.80
N PHE A 111 3.81 6.35 12.13
CA PHE A 111 2.45 6.45 11.59
C PHE A 111 2.28 5.84 10.19
N CYS A 112 3.33 5.83 9.38
CA CYS A 112 3.25 5.32 8.00
C CYS A 112 4.51 4.53 7.59
N ALA A 113 4.45 3.91 6.42
CA ALA A 113 5.61 3.24 5.81
C ALA A 113 6.67 4.25 5.35
N SER A 114 7.92 3.79 5.21
CA SER A 114 9.03 4.62 4.71
C SER A 114 8.84 4.96 3.24
N TYR A 115 9.41 6.08 2.78
CA TYR A 115 9.39 6.48 1.37
C TYR A 115 9.88 5.38 0.42
N PHE A 116 10.92 4.63 0.81
CA PHE A 116 11.43 3.51 0.02
C PHE A 116 10.38 2.41 -0.22
N GLU A 117 9.56 2.10 0.78
CA GLU A 117 8.50 1.10 0.65
C GLU A 117 7.36 1.61 -0.22
N VAL A 118 7.10 2.92 -0.21
CA VAL A 118 6.13 3.57 -1.11
C VAL A 118 6.57 3.42 -2.57
N GLN A 119 7.81 3.78 -2.89
CA GLN A 119 8.34 3.64 -4.26
C GLN A 119 8.25 2.19 -4.74
N ARG A 120 8.58 1.24 -3.86
CA ARG A 120 8.51 -0.18 -4.18
C ARG A 120 7.07 -0.65 -4.38
N PHE A 121 6.13 -0.19 -3.56
CA PHE A 121 4.70 -0.45 -3.74
C PHE A 121 4.21 0.09 -5.09
N GLU A 122 4.51 1.34 -5.42
CA GLU A 122 4.11 2.00 -6.67
C GLU A 122 4.70 1.27 -7.89
N THR A 123 5.97 0.88 -7.82
CA THR A 123 6.63 0.10 -8.88
C THR A 123 5.95 -1.26 -9.09
N ASN A 124 5.60 -1.95 -8.00
CA ASN A 124 4.87 -3.22 -8.08
C ASN A 124 3.46 -3.02 -8.65
N ALA A 125 2.75 -1.98 -8.21
CA ALA A 125 1.42 -1.65 -8.71
C ALA A 125 1.46 -1.33 -10.22
N ALA A 126 2.44 -0.55 -10.67
CA ALA A 126 2.65 -0.22 -12.08
C ALA A 126 2.93 -1.48 -12.92
N ALA A 127 3.73 -2.41 -12.43
CA ALA A 127 3.99 -3.67 -13.13
C ALA A 127 2.74 -4.57 -13.26
N THR A 128 1.75 -4.39 -12.39
CA THR A 128 0.51 -5.17 -12.38
C THR A 128 -0.61 -4.50 -13.19
N MET A 129 -0.50 -3.20 -13.47
CA MET A 129 -1.46 -2.45 -14.29
C MET A 129 -0.96 -2.37 -15.75
N ASN A 130 -1.85 -2.63 -16.72
CA ASN A 130 -1.63 -2.46 -18.17
C ASN A 130 -0.66 -3.42 -18.89
N THR A 131 -0.88 -4.73 -18.81
CA THR A 131 -0.33 -5.65 -19.84
C THR A 131 -1.25 -5.83 -21.05
N THR A 132 -2.52 -5.46 -20.95
CA THR A 132 -3.50 -5.61 -22.03
C THR A 132 -3.57 -4.34 -22.88
N ILE A 133 -3.19 -4.43 -24.15
CA ILE A 133 -3.34 -3.33 -25.11
C ILE A 133 -4.75 -3.40 -25.66
N PRO A 134 -5.60 -2.38 -25.39
CA PRO A 134 -6.93 -2.33 -25.99
C PRO A 134 -6.80 -2.36 -27.52
N SER A 135 -7.64 -3.16 -28.19
CA SER A 135 -7.69 -3.25 -29.66
C SER A 135 -6.48 -3.91 -30.35
N TYR A 136 -5.74 -4.78 -29.68
CA TYR A 136 -4.81 -5.69 -30.36
C TYR A 136 -5.58 -6.77 -31.13
N PHE A 137 -5.45 -6.78 -32.46
CA PHE A 137 -6.02 -7.82 -33.32
C PHE A 137 -4.90 -8.70 -33.91
N PRO A 138 -5.07 -10.03 -33.99
CA PRO A 138 -4.14 -10.90 -34.71
C PRO A 138 -3.92 -10.38 -36.15
N GLY A 139 -2.66 -10.21 -36.54
CA GLY A 139 -2.29 -9.67 -37.87
C GLY A 139 -2.07 -8.16 -37.92
N THR A 140 -2.17 -7.44 -36.79
CA THR A 140 -1.75 -6.03 -36.69
C THR A 140 -0.30 -5.92 -36.23
N PHE A 141 0.42 -4.92 -36.74
CA PHE A 141 1.76 -4.60 -36.26
C PHE A 141 1.65 -3.71 -35.02
N LEU A 142 2.25 -4.17 -33.93
CA LEU A 142 2.31 -3.45 -32.66
C LEU A 142 3.71 -2.85 -32.48
N GLN A 143 3.78 -1.54 -32.33
CA GLN A 143 5.02 -0.81 -32.09
C GLN A 143 4.92 -0.04 -30.77
N PHE A 144 5.89 -0.22 -29.88
CA PHE A 144 6.06 0.65 -28.72
C PHE A 144 7.00 1.79 -29.08
N VAL A 145 6.56 3.02 -28.85
CA VAL A 145 7.37 4.23 -28.98
C VAL A 145 7.58 4.79 -27.58
N ALA A 146 8.83 4.89 -27.17
CA ALA A 146 9.21 5.45 -25.88
C ALA A 146 9.90 6.79 -26.10
N ASP A 147 9.53 7.80 -25.31
CA ASP A 147 10.19 9.09 -25.29
C ASP A 147 10.33 9.60 -23.85
N ASN A 148 11.26 10.53 -23.64
CA ASN A 148 11.43 11.18 -22.36
C ASN A 148 10.28 12.16 -22.11
N VAL A 149 9.69 12.05 -20.93
CA VAL A 149 8.72 13.00 -20.38
C VAL A 149 9.46 13.81 -19.33
N ASP A 150 10.08 14.88 -19.81
CA ASP A 150 10.79 15.86 -18.98
C ASP A 150 9.86 17.02 -18.61
N HIS A 151 9.55 17.17 -17.33
CA HIS A 151 8.81 18.33 -16.82
C HIS A 151 9.66 19.09 -15.81
N ASN A 152 9.73 20.42 -15.95
CA ASN A 152 10.30 21.26 -14.89
C ASN A 152 9.38 21.23 -13.68
N VAL A 153 9.87 20.76 -12.53
CA VAL A 153 9.09 20.75 -11.30
C VAL A 153 9.23 22.12 -10.64
N LEU A 154 8.09 22.76 -10.35
CA LEU A 154 8.03 24.14 -9.83
C LEU A 154 8.55 24.29 -8.38
N ASP A 155 9.08 23.24 -7.77
CA ASP A 155 9.61 23.22 -6.40
C ASP A 155 11.11 23.53 -6.32
N GLY A 156 11.78 23.74 -7.46
CA GLY A 156 13.19 24.10 -7.52
C GLY A 156 14.16 22.94 -7.25
N HIS A 157 13.67 21.70 -7.18
CA HIS A 157 14.48 20.51 -6.92
C HIS A 157 14.91 19.71 -8.18
N GLY A 158 14.56 20.19 -9.38
CA GLY A 158 15.07 19.67 -10.66
C GLY A 158 13.99 19.42 -11.72
N THR A 159 14.31 18.54 -12.67
CA THR A 159 13.38 18.08 -13.71
C THR A 159 12.77 16.73 -13.31
N PHE A 160 11.45 16.60 -13.37
CA PHE A 160 10.77 15.30 -13.39
C PHE A 160 11.17 14.63 -14.70
N HIS A 161 11.96 13.58 -14.59
CA HIS A 161 12.39 12.77 -15.71
C HIS A 161 11.66 11.44 -15.66
N ALA A 162 10.73 11.24 -16.58
CA ALA A 162 10.06 9.96 -16.78
C ALA A 162 10.21 9.51 -18.23
N MET A 163 9.83 8.27 -18.49
CA MET A 163 9.72 7.74 -19.85
C MET A 163 8.24 7.48 -20.14
N GLY A 164 7.70 8.18 -21.12
CA GLY A 164 6.37 7.92 -21.66
C GLY A 164 6.48 6.84 -22.72
N ILE A 165 5.66 5.79 -22.62
CA ILE A 165 5.58 4.74 -23.64
C ILE A 165 4.18 4.77 -24.24
N ILE A 166 4.10 4.84 -25.57
CA ILE A 166 2.86 4.73 -26.34
C ILE A 166 2.91 3.42 -27.12
N ALA A 167 1.80 2.68 -27.12
CA ALA A 167 1.59 1.52 -27.97
C ALA A 167 0.81 1.94 -29.23
N CYS A 168 1.45 1.82 -30.39
CA CYS A 168 0.87 2.12 -31.70
C CYS A 168 0.50 0.81 -32.40
N THR A 169 -0.74 0.70 -32.86
CA THR A 169 -1.19 -0.42 -33.71
C THR A 169 -1.39 0.07 -35.14
N THR A 170 -0.74 -0.58 -36.10
CA THR A 170 -0.94 -0.32 -37.53
C THR A 170 -1.75 -1.45 -38.15
N PRO A 171 -2.87 -1.16 -38.83
CA PRO A 171 -3.60 -2.18 -39.59
C PRO A 171 -2.67 -2.84 -40.61
N GLY A 172 -2.68 -4.17 -40.69
CA GLY A 172 -1.99 -4.87 -41.75
C GLY A 172 -2.57 -4.46 -43.10
N SER A 173 -1.72 -4.05 -44.05
CA SER A 173 -2.15 -3.88 -45.43
C SER A 173 -2.43 -5.27 -46.01
N ASN A 174 -3.70 -5.61 -46.19
CA ASN A 174 -4.10 -6.75 -47.02
C ASN A 174 -3.78 -6.41 -48.49
N TYR A 175 -2.50 -6.49 -48.87
CA TYR A 175 -2.15 -6.62 -50.28
C TYR A 175 -2.43 -8.07 -50.67
N GLN A 176 -3.57 -8.29 -51.31
CA GLN A 176 -3.83 -9.46 -52.15
C GLN A 176 -2.87 -9.45 -53.34
#